data_AF-A0A517ZDI1-F1
#
_entry.id   AF-A0A517ZDI1-F1
#
_cell.length_a   1.000
_cell.length_b   1.000
_cell.length_c   1.000
_cell.angle_alpha   90.00
_cell.angle_beta   90.00
_cell.angle_gamma   90.00
#
_symmetry.space_group_name_H-M   'P 1'
#
loop_
_entity.id
_entity.type
_entity.pdbx_description
1 polymer ?
#
loop_
_entity_poly.entity_id
_entity_poly.type
_entity_poly.pdbx_seq_one_letter_code
_entity_poly.pdbx_strand_id
1 'polypeptide(L)'
;MMQPPYLIALGQRLTESLTGLDADRRQRHRDFIGRFRQPDGGYAGREGDSDLYYTSFAVRSLAVLGGVDESELPLLTAYLRGHDWQRLGVIDLMNWLSLALAVQTFGGEDLLADAGSDWQDRISTQLESVRTSDGGYAKSPEGASGSTYHTFLVLLAYELIGRTPPRPNDLIQFLYDRQRDDGGFVEIGPMKRSGTNPTAAASATLQRLGGMDEDLQADICGFLGDVYSMEGGFQANSRIPFADGLSTFTALLTALDIGCPHLVDRQRLEHFVGDVLERPDGGFRAAGWDDAADVEYSFYGLGLLALLNELPASPAD
;
A
#
# COMPACT_ATOMS: atom_id res chain seq x y z
N MET A 1 -15.31 19.45 3.02
CA MET A 1 -14.31 19.20 1.95
C MET A 1 -14.28 17.70 1.73
N MET A 2 -14.28 17.22 0.48
CA MET A 2 -14.06 15.79 0.21
C MET A 2 -12.64 15.43 0.67
N GLN A 3 -12.49 14.27 1.31
CA GLN A 3 -11.15 13.75 1.64
C GLN A 3 -10.39 13.44 0.34
N PRO A 4 -9.07 13.71 0.27
CA PRO A 4 -8.27 13.32 -0.88
C PRO A 4 -8.25 11.79 -1.06
N PRO A 5 -8.08 11.27 -2.29
CA PRO A 5 -7.86 9.85 -2.55
C PRO A 5 -6.80 9.24 -1.61
N TYR A 6 -7.01 8.00 -1.18
CA TYR A 6 -6.19 7.31 -0.18
C TYR A 6 -4.70 7.29 -0.54
N LEU A 7 -4.35 6.92 -1.77
CA LEU A 7 -2.95 6.86 -2.20
C LEU A 7 -2.28 8.25 -2.25
N ILE A 8 -3.03 9.29 -2.59
CA ILE A 8 -2.54 10.68 -2.60
C ILE A 8 -2.31 11.15 -1.15
N ALA A 9 -3.29 10.92 -0.27
CA ALA A 9 -3.20 11.27 1.15
C ALA A 9 -2.02 10.56 1.82
N LEU A 10 -1.84 9.27 1.57
CA LEU A 10 -0.72 8.48 2.07
C LEU A 10 0.62 9.02 1.53
N GLY A 11 0.73 9.27 0.22
CA GLY A 11 1.95 9.81 -0.37
C GLY A 11 2.35 11.16 0.23
N GLN A 12 1.39 12.06 0.43
CA GLN A 12 1.61 13.37 1.06
C GLN A 12 2.09 13.21 2.50
N ARG A 13 1.38 12.42 3.31
CA ARG A 13 1.76 12.13 4.70
C ARG A 13 3.17 11.58 4.82
N LEU A 14 3.53 10.57 4.04
CA LEU A 14 4.87 9.97 4.08
C LEU A 14 5.96 10.96 3.65
N THR A 15 5.69 11.78 2.64
CA THR A 15 6.64 12.81 2.16
C THR A 15 6.88 13.87 3.22
N GLU A 16 5.82 14.40 3.83
CA GLU A 16 5.90 15.40 4.88
C GLU A 16 6.69 14.87 6.08
N SER A 17 6.38 13.65 6.54
CA SER A 17 7.04 12.99 7.66
C SER A 17 8.52 12.61 7.37
N LEU A 18 8.96 12.58 6.11
CA LEU A 18 10.36 12.33 5.71
C LEU A 18 11.17 13.59 5.36
N THR A 19 10.59 14.79 5.52
CA THR A 19 11.28 16.06 5.21
C THR A 19 12.63 16.18 5.92
N GLY A 20 12.71 15.73 7.18
CA GLY A 20 13.91 15.76 8.02
C GLY A 20 14.89 14.60 7.83
N LEU A 21 14.66 13.69 6.87
CA LEU A 21 15.59 12.59 6.59
C LEU A 21 16.94 13.14 6.13
N ASP A 22 18.02 12.65 6.74
CA ASP A 22 19.40 12.98 6.38
C ASP A 22 19.65 12.86 4.87
N ALA A 23 20.37 13.84 4.30
CA ALA A 23 20.54 13.96 2.85
C ALA A 23 21.34 12.78 2.26
N ASP A 24 22.37 12.31 2.97
CA ASP A 24 23.17 11.18 2.51
C ASP A 24 22.35 9.89 2.58
N ARG A 25 21.56 9.69 3.64
CA ARG A 25 20.63 8.56 3.75
C ARG A 25 19.56 8.58 2.66
N ARG A 26 18.96 9.74 2.40
CA ARG A 26 18.02 9.95 1.30
C ARG A 26 18.65 9.57 -0.03
N GLN A 27 19.86 10.04 -0.30
CA GLN A 27 20.57 9.75 -1.56
C GLN A 27 20.86 8.25 -1.71
N ARG A 28 21.28 7.54 -0.65
CA ARG A 28 21.50 6.09 -0.70
C ARG A 28 20.25 5.32 -1.10
N HIS A 29 19.09 5.67 -0.54
CA HIS A 29 17.83 5.03 -0.96
C HIS A 29 17.45 5.37 -2.41
N ARG A 30 17.65 6.62 -2.85
CA ARG A 30 17.41 6.99 -4.25
C ARG A 30 18.30 6.20 -5.20
N ASP A 31 19.59 6.13 -4.91
CA ASP A 31 20.57 5.37 -5.69
C ASP A 31 20.21 3.89 -5.73
N PHE A 32 19.81 3.31 -4.59
CA PHE A 32 19.36 1.94 -4.51
C PHE A 32 18.17 1.68 -5.45
N ILE A 33 17.10 2.48 -5.38
CA ILE A 33 15.92 2.34 -6.25
C ILE A 33 16.31 2.51 -7.73
N GLY A 34 17.19 3.49 -8.03
CA GLY A 34 17.66 3.74 -9.39
C GLY A 34 18.36 2.56 -10.05
N ARG A 35 19.01 1.66 -9.28
CA ARG A 35 19.68 0.45 -9.80
C ARG A 35 18.70 -0.55 -10.43
N PHE A 36 17.42 -0.50 -10.08
CA PHE A 36 16.40 -1.40 -10.61
C PHE A 36 15.74 -0.88 -11.89
N ARG A 37 16.06 0.34 -12.32
CA ARG A 37 15.52 0.90 -13.56
C ARG A 37 16.00 0.09 -14.76
N GLN A 38 15.08 -0.16 -15.68
CA GLN A 38 15.35 -0.86 -16.92
C GLN A 38 15.34 0.09 -18.13
N PRO A 39 15.98 -0.32 -19.26
CA PRO A 39 16.05 0.49 -20.47
C PRO A 39 14.69 0.82 -21.11
N ASP A 40 13.65 0.07 -20.79
CA ASP A 40 12.28 0.30 -21.28
C ASP A 40 11.53 1.39 -20.50
N GLY A 41 12.11 1.90 -19.40
CA GLY A 41 11.54 2.92 -18.52
C GLY A 41 10.86 2.37 -17.26
N GLY A 42 10.65 1.06 -17.17
CA GLY A 42 10.11 0.41 -15.98
C GLY A 42 11.18 0.15 -14.91
N TYR A 43 10.76 -0.45 -13.79
CA TYR A 43 11.66 -0.94 -12.75
C TYR A 43 11.48 -2.45 -12.57
N ALA A 44 12.59 -3.14 -12.39
CA ALA A 44 12.63 -4.58 -12.22
C ALA A 44 12.24 -5.00 -10.80
N GLY A 45 11.50 -6.10 -10.72
CA GLY A 45 11.28 -6.85 -9.49
C GLY A 45 12.38 -7.88 -9.22
N ARG A 46 12.10 -8.81 -8.30
CA ARG A 46 13.00 -9.94 -8.00
C ARG A 46 13.18 -10.90 -9.18
N GLU A 47 12.21 -10.94 -10.10
CA GLU A 47 12.27 -11.78 -11.31
C GLU A 47 13.09 -11.14 -12.44
N GLY A 48 13.50 -9.88 -12.29
CA GLY A 48 14.46 -9.20 -13.16
C GLY A 48 13.87 -8.38 -14.31
N ASP A 49 12.68 -8.73 -14.78
CA ASP A 49 11.96 -7.94 -15.80
C ASP A 49 11.16 -6.79 -15.15
N SER A 50 10.85 -5.76 -15.93
CA SER A 50 10.00 -4.66 -15.50
C SER A 50 8.53 -5.05 -15.46
N ASP A 51 7.86 -4.70 -14.37
CA ASP A 51 6.41 -4.83 -14.22
C ASP A 51 5.79 -3.58 -13.59
N LEU A 52 4.48 -3.43 -13.73
CA LEU A 52 3.73 -2.27 -13.23
C LEU A 52 3.75 -2.19 -11.70
N TYR A 53 3.83 -3.33 -11.01
CA TYR A 53 3.80 -3.41 -9.55
C TYR A 53 5.09 -2.80 -8.95
N TYR A 54 6.25 -3.31 -9.35
CA TYR A 54 7.56 -2.79 -8.92
C TYR A 54 7.85 -1.39 -9.46
N THR A 55 7.42 -1.07 -10.69
CA THR A 55 7.50 0.30 -11.22
C THR A 55 6.71 1.29 -10.35
N SER A 56 5.51 0.91 -9.92
CA SER A 56 4.68 1.71 -9.00
C SER A 56 5.36 1.92 -7.65
N PHE A 57 5.94 0.87 -7.04
CA PHE A 57 6.71 1.03 -5.80
C PHE A 57 7.96 1.89 -5.95
N ALA A 58 8.68 1.77 -7.07
CA ALA A 58 9.86 2.60 -7.34
C ALA A 58 9.47 4.08 -7.42
N VAL A 59 8.46 4.41 -8.22
CA VAL A 59 8.02 5.80 -8.42
C VAL A 59 7.46 6.38 -7.12
N ARG A 60 6.69 5.60 -6.34
CA ARG A 60 6.20 6.03 -5.01
C ARG A 60 7.34 6.23 -4.01
N SER A 61 8.37 5.38 -4.04
CA SER A 61 9.58 5.56 -3.22
C SER A 61 10.33 6.83 -3.61
N LEU A 62 10.52 7.08 -4.91
CA LEU A 62 11.16 8.29 -5.40
C LEU A 62 10.34 9.54 -5.05
N ALA A 63 9.01 9.47 -5.13
CA ALA A 63 8.11 10.55 -4.72
C ALA A 63 8.37 10.97 -3.27
N VAL A 64 8.36 10.01 -2.33
CA VAL A 64 8.62 10.32 -0.90
C VAL A 64 10.07 10.73 -0.64
N LEU A 65 11.00 10.40 -1.53
CA LEU A 65 12.41 10.80 -1.49
C LEU A 65 12.71 12.10 -2.27
N GLY A 66 11.69 12.90 -2.60
CA GLY A 66 11.85 14.21 -3.25
C GLY A 66 11.57 14.25 -4.75
N GLY A 67 10.91 13.24 -5.30
CA GLY A 67 10.41 13.22 -6.68
C GLY A 67 11.23 12.39 -7.66
N VAL A 68 10.65 12.19 -8.83
CA VAL A 68 11.28 11.60 -10.02
C VAL A 68 12.00 12.70 -10.80
N ASP A 69 13.15 12.42 -11.40
CA ASP A 69 13.85 13.39 -12.24
C ASP A 69 13.08 13.61 -13.56
N GLU A 70 12.91 14.86 -13.98
CA GLU A 70 12.16 15.22 -15.20
C GLU A 70 12.69 14.50 -16.46
N SER A 71 13.99 14.22 -16.51
CA SER A 71 14.62 13.49 -17.62
C SER A 71 14.17 12.03 -17.75
N GLU A 72 13.56 11.47 -16.70
CA GLU A 72 13.08 10.08 -16.64
C GLU A 72 11.63 9.94 -17.08
N LEU A 73 10.85 11.03 -17.02
CA LEU A 73 9.43 11.04 -17.34
C LEU A 73 9.12 10.56 -18.77
N PRO A 74 9.91 10.89 -19.83
CA PRO A 74 9.65 10.38 -21.16
C PRO A 74 9.73 8.85 -21.27
N LEU A 75 10.71 8.23 -20.58
CA LEU A 75 10.86 6.77 -20.58
C LEU A 75 9.75 6.09 -19.80
N LEU A 76 9.40 6.61 -18.62
CA LEU A 76 8.29 6.09 -17.83
C LEU A 76 6.95 6.24 -18.59
N THR A 77 6.74 7.35 -19.29
CA THR A 77 5.57 7.56 -20.16
C THR A 77 5.53 6.53 -21.29
N ALA A 78 6.66 6.27 -21.95
CA ALA A 78 6.75 5.27 -23.01
C ALA A 78 6.46 3.85 -22.49
N TYR A 79 6.99 3.49 -21.32
CA TYR A 79 6.70 2.22 -20.64
C TYR A 79 5.19 2.05 -20.40
N LEU A 80 4.53 3.06 -19.83
CA LEU A 80 3.09 3.02 -19.55
C LEU A 80 2.23 2.94 -20.81
N ARG A 81 2.63 3.61 -21.90
CA ARG A 81 1.97 3.50 -23.22
C ARG A 81 2.07 2.11 -23.83
N GLY A 82 3.06 1.31 -23.43
CA GLY A 82 3.19 -0.09 -23.83
C GLY A 82 2.10 -1.01 -23.25
N HIS A 83 1.36 -0.54 -22.24
CA HIS A 83 0.33 -1.31 -21.56
C HIS A 83 -1.07 -0.87 -22.01
N ASP A 84 -1.89 -1.85 -22.41
CA ASP A 84 -3.31 -1.62 -22.69
C ASP A 84 -4.11 -1.72 -21.40
N TRP A 85 -4.37 -0.57 -20.76
CA TRP A 85 -5.10 -0.49 -19.50
C TRP A 85 -6.48 -1.16 -19.55
N GLN A 86 -7.11 -1.26 -20.72
CA GLN A 86 -8.42 -1.90 -20.90
C GLN A 86 -8.38 -3.43 -20.69
N ARG A 87 -7.18 -4.01 -20.67
CA ARG A 87 -6.96 -5.46 -20.56
C ARG A 87 -6.22 -5.85 -19.27
N LEU A 88 -5.81 -4.88 -18.48
CA LEU A 88 -5.09 -5.13 -17.23
C LEU A 88 -6.00 -5.78 -16.18
N GLY A 89 -5.43 -6.67 -15.37
CA GLY A 89 -6.10 -7.13 -14.15
C GLY A 89 -6.18 -5.99 -13.12
N VAL A 90 -6.95 -6.19 -12.04
CA VAL A 90 -7.16 -5.16 -11.01
C VAL A 90 -5.86 -4.61 -10.43
N ILE A 91 -4.89 -5.49 -10.11
CA ILE A 91 -3.59 -5.11 -9.54
C ILE A 91 -2.83 -4.20 -10.50
N ASP A 92 -2.66 -4.64 -11.75
CA ASP A 92 -1.91 -3.90 -12.76
C ASP A 92 -2.61 -2.59 -13.15
N LEU A 93 -3.94 -2.60 -13.24
CA LEU A 93 -4.74 -1.41 -13.54
C LEU A 93 -4.59 -0.35 -12.45
N MET A 94 -4.67 -0.75 -11.17
CA MET A 94 -4.46 0.16 -10.04
C MET A 94 -3.05 0.77 -10.09
N ASN A 95 -2.02 -0.04 -10.32
CA ASN A 95 -0.65 0.45 -10.42
C ASN A 95 -0.43 1.34 -11.64
N TRP A 96 -0.99 0.99 -12.80
CA TRP A 96 -0.94 1.81 -14.00
C TRP A 96 -1.60 3.18 -13.79
N LEU A 97 -2.79 3.21 -13.16
CA LEU A 97 -3.48 4.46 -12.81
C LEU A 97 -2.66 5.32 -11.85
N SER A 98 -2.09 4.70 -10.81
CA SER A 98 -1.23 5.40 -9.85
C SER A 98 0.01 5.98 -10.54
N LEU A 99 0.61 5.25 -11.47
CA LEU A 99 1.77 5.69 -12.23
C LEU A 99 1.43 6.81 -13.22
N ALA A 100 0.31 6.69 -13.95
CA ALA A 100 -0.15 7.72 -14.87
C ALA A 100 -0.39 9.05 -14.14
N LEU A 101 -1.03 9.00 -12.97
CA LEU A 101 -1.22 10.17 -12.12
C LEU A 101 0.12 10.74 -11.61
N ALA A 102 1.04 9.87 -11.20
CA ALA A 102 2.37 10.30 -10.74
C ALA A 102 3.16 11.01 -11.86
N VAL A 103 3.19 10.43 -13.08
CA VAL A 103 3.81 11.04 -14.27
C VAL A 103 3.24 12.43 -14.51
N GLN A 104 1.91 12.56 -14.54
CA GLN A 104 1.25 13.86 -14.73
C GLN A 104 1.61 14.85 -13.61
N THR A 105 1.64 14.39 -12.36
CA THR A 105 1.95 15.23 -11.19
C THR A 105 3.38 15.76 -11.23
N PHE A 106 4.33 14.98 -11.75
CA PHE A 106 5.73 15.40 -11.92
C PHE A 106 5.98 16.22 -13.19
N GLY A 107 4.94 16.62 -13.94
CA GLY A 107 5.06 17.45 -15.14
C GLY A 107 5.19 16.65 -16.44
N GLY A 108 4.96 15.34 -16.39
CA GLY A 108 4.89 14.48 -17.57
C GLY A 108 3.54 14.57 -18.29
N GLU A 109 3.37 13.72 -19.29
CA GLU A 109 2.17 13.72 -20.13
C GLU A 109 0.94 13.14 -19.42
N ASP A 110 -0.24 13.63 -19.78
CA ASP A 110 -1.51 13.01 -19.41
C ASP A 110 -1.81 11.80 -20.33
N LEU A 111 -1.57 10.60 -19.82
CA LEU A 111 -1.78 9.34 -20.55
C LEU A 111 -3.25 9.04 -20.89
N LEU A 112 -4.21 9.77 -20.30
CA LEU A 112 -5.64 9.59 -20.53
C LEU A 112 -6.27 10.75 -21.30
N ALA A 113 -5.51 11.77 -21.71
CA ALA A 113 -6.01 12.93 -22.46
C ALA A 113 -6.77 12.54 -23.74
N ASP A 114 -6.27 11.53 -24.47
CA ASP A 114 -6.88 11.04 -25.71
C ASP A 114 -7.75 9.79 -25.51
N ALA A 115 -7.97 9.36 -24.26
CA ALA A 115 -8.72 8.13 -23.99
C ALA A 115 -10.20 8.24 -24.39
N GLY A 116 -10.74 9.43 -24.64
CA GLY A 116 -12.17 9.67 -24.89
C GLY A 116 -12.94 9.90 -23.60
N SER A 117 -14.05 10.66 -23.64
CA SER A 117 -14.72 11.16 -22.44
C SER A 117 -15.39 10.10 -21.55
N ASP A 118 -15.45 8.85 -22.00
CA ASP A 118 -16.07 7.71 -21.31
C ASP A 118 -15.04 6.79 -20.62
N TRP A 119 -13.76 7.17 -20.57
CA TRP A 119 -12.72 6.30 -20.05
C TRP A 119 -12.96 5.87 -18.59
N GLN A 120 -13.49 6.77 -17.74
CA GLN A 120 -13.85 6.40 -16.37
C GLN A 120 -15.00 5.38 -16.32
N ASP A 121 -15.95 5.44 -17.26
CA ASP A 121 -17.06 4.47 -17.36
C ASP A 121 -16.55 3.09 -17.77
N ARG A 122 -15.59 3.03 -18.71
CA ARG A 122 -14.95 1.78 -19.12
C ARG A 122 -14.16 1.13 -18.00
N ILE A 123 -13.37 1.91 -17.25
CA ILE A 123 -12.66 1.42 -16.07
C ILE A 123 -13.65 0.94 -15.00
N SER A 124 -14.72 1.71 -14.71
CA SER A 124 -15.75 1.30 -13.75
C SER A 124 -16.38 -0.04 -14.16
N THR A 125 -16.68 -0.22 -15.45
CA THR A 125 -17.24 -1.47 -15.98
C THR A 125 -16.28 -2.65 -15.83
N GLN A 126 -15.00 -2.44 -16.10
CA GLN A 126 -13.95 -3.44 -15.91
C GLN A 126 -13.81 -3.85 -14.43
N LEU A 127 -13.83 -2.89 -13.50
CA LEU A 127 -13.79 -3.15 -12.06
C LEU A 127 -15.04 -3.92 -11.59
N GLU A 128 -16.23 -3.56 -12.08
CA GLU A 128 -17.47 -4.28 -11.73
C GLU A 128 -17.53 -5.70 -12.31
N SER A 129 -16.76 -6.01 -13.36
CA SER A 129 -16.74 -7.36 -13.97
C SER A 129 -16.21 -8.44 -13.03
N VAL A 130 -15.47 -8.05 -11.98
CA VAL A 130 -14.93 -8.97 -10.97
C VAL A 130 -15.66 -8.88 -9.63
N ARG A 131 -16.79 -8.16 -9.56
CA ARG A 131 -17.61 -8.16 -8.35
C ARG A 131 -18.31 -9.50 -8.19
N THR A 132 -18.30 -10.03 -6.98
CA THR A 132 -18.95 -11.31 -6.67
C THR A 132 -20.26 -11.13 -5.91
N SER A 133 -21.01 -12.22 -5.76
CA SER A 133 -22.33 -12.21 -5.10
C SER A 133 -22.28 -11.90 -3.61
N ASP A 134 -21.11 -12.01 -2.98
CA ASP A 134 -20.91 -11.66 -1.56
C ASP A 134 -20.69 -10.15 -1.34
N GLY A 135 -20.73 -9.35 -2.40
CA GLY A 135 -20.57 -7.89 -2.35
C GLY A 135 -19.15 -7.41 -2.67
N GLY A 136 -18.13 -8.20 -2.35
CA GLY A 136 -16.72 -7.90 -2.58
C GLY A 136 -16.26 -8.17 -4.01
N TYR A 137 -14.96 -7.99 -4.26
CA TYR A 137 -14.34 -8.20 -5.57
C TYR A 137 -13.33 -9.32 -5.55
N ALA A 138 -13.34 -10.16 -6.58
CA ALA A 138 -12.38 -11.22 -6.78
C ALA A 138 -11.17 -10.75 -7.60
N LYS A 139 -10.16 -11.63 -7.70
CA LYS A 139 -8.97 -11.42 -8.54
C LYS A 139 -9.30 -11.37 -10.03
N SER A 140 -10.24 -12.21 -10.48
CA SER A 140 -10.62 -12.35 -11.88
C SER A 140 -12.11 -12.65 -12.01
N PRO A 141 -12.69 -12.54 -13.22
CA PRO A 141 -14.12 -12.78 -13.44
C PRO A 141 -14.58 -14.20 -13.10
N GLU A 142 -13.66 -15.17 -13.11
CA GLU A 142 -13.93 -16.57 -12.75
C GLU A 142 -13.97 -16.80 -11.22
N GLY A 143 -13.62 -15.79 -10.43
CA GLY A 143 -13.57 -15.87 -8.98
C GLY A 143 -14.96 -16.06 -8.36
N ALA A 144 -15.11 -17.12 -7.56
CA ALA A 144 -16.38 -17.46 -6.93
C ALA A 144 -16.69 -16.65 -5.65
N SER A 145 -15.70 -15.95 -5.08
CA SER A 145 -15.83 -15.19 -3.83
C SER A 145 -14.94 -13.95 -3.83
N GLY A 146 -15.36 -12.92 -3.13
CA GLY A 146 -14.58 -11.71 -2.93
C GLY A 146 -13.32 -11.96 -2.09
N SER A 147 -12.31 -11.13 -2.35
CA SER A 147 -11.05 -11.04 -1.61
C SER A 147 -10.99 -9.69 -0.92
N THR A 148 -10.58 -9.67 0.35
CA THR A 148 -10.43 -8.43 1.12
C THR A 148 -9.42 -7.49 0.46
N TYR A 149 -8.26 -8.02 0.07
CA TYR A 149 -7.24 -7.26 -0.63
C TYR A 149 -7.70 -6.72 -1.99
N HIS A 150 -8.32 -7.55 -2.85
CA HIS A 150 -8.80 -7.09 -4.15
C HIS A 150 -9.93 -6.07 -4.02
N THR A 151 -10.78 -6.21 -3.01
CA THR A 151 -11.81 -5.23 -2.71
C THR A 151 -11.22 -3.86 -2.37
N PHE A 152 -10.16 -3.83 -1.56
CA PHE A 152 -9.41 -2.62 -1.28
C PHE A 152 -8.76 -2.03 -2.55
N LEU A 153 -8.13 -2.85 -3.39
CA LEU A 153 -7.54 -2.38 -4.65
C LEU A 153 -8.57 -1.76 -5.60
N VAL A 154 -9.77 -2.35 -5.69
CA VAL A 154 -10.85 -1.78 -6.49
C VAL A 154 -11.31 -0.43 -5.93
N LEU A 155 -11.42 -0.28 -4.61
CA LEU A 155 -11.69 1.03 -3.98
C LEU A 155 -10.64 2.06 -4.39
N LEU A 156 -9.34 1.71 -4.31
CA LEU A 156 -8.26 2.62 -4.71
C LEU A 156 -8.36 3.02 -6.18
N ALA A 157 -8.66 2.07 -7.07
CA ALA A 157 -8.86 2.35 -8.49
C ALA A 157 -10.05 3.30 -8.73
N TYR A 158 -11.17 3.11 -8.02
CA TYR A 158 -12.31 4.03 -8.07
C TYR A 158 -11.92 5.46 -7.63
N GLU A 159 -11.17 5.59 -6.53
CA GLU A 159 -10.72 6.91 -6.07
C GLU A 159 -9.77 7.58 -7.07
N LEU A 160 -8.85 6.82 -7.69
CA LEU A 160 -7.91 7.34 -8.70
C LEU A 160 -8.61 7.86 -9.96
N ILE A 161 -9.75 7.27 -10.34
CA ILE A 161 -10.56 7.76 -11.47
C ILE A 161 -11.61 8.81 -11.06
N GLY A 162 -11.58 9.27 -9.81
CA GLY A 162 -12.50 10.28 -9.29
C GLY A 162 -13.94 9.80 -9.14
N ARG A 163 -14.15 8.52 -8.83
CA ARG A 163 -15.46 7.88 -8.68
C ARG A 163 -15.60 7.15 -7.35
N THR A 164 -16.82 6.73 -7.05
CA THR A 164 -17.15 5.91 -5.88
C THR A 164 -17.62 4.54 -6.34
N PRO A 165 -17.22 3.45 -5.68
CA PRO A 165 -17.77 2.13 -5.98
C PRO A 165 -19.29 2.12 -5.81
N PRO A 166 -20.05 1.49 -6.72
CA PRO A 166 -21.48 1.33 -6.51
C PRO A 166 -21.74 0.38 -5.34
N ARG A 167 -22.94 0.49 -4.74
CA ARG A 167 -23.38 -0.35 -3.61
C ARG A 167 -22.39 -0.36 -2.43
N PRO A 168 -22.06 0.80 -1.83
CA PRO A 168 -21.09 0.87 -0.73
C PRO A 168 -21.52 0.06 0.50
N ASN A 169 -22.82 -0.04 0.77
CA ASN A 169 -23.34 -0.83 1.90
C ASN A 169 -23.07 -2.34 1.73
N ASP A 170 -23.13 -2.86 0.50
CA ASP A 170 -22.82 -4.27 0.23
C ASP A 170 -21.33 -4.55 0.47
N LEU A 171 -20.46 -3.57 0.18
CA LEU A 171 -19.02 -3.67 0.46
C LEU A 171 -18.72 -3.63 1.97
N ILE A 172 -19.43 -2.77 2.71
CA ILE A 172 -19.33 -2.74 4.18
C ILE A 172 -19.77 -4.08 4.76
N GLN A 173 -20.92 -4.62 4.33
CA GLN A 173 -21.40 -5.92 4.79
C GLN A 173 -20.45 -7.06 4.43
N PHE A 174 -19.90 -7.05 3.21
CA PHE A 174 -18.87 -8.01 2.80
C PHE A 174 -17.70 -8.05 3.78
N LEU A 175 -17.19 -6.87 4.20
CA LEU A 175 -16.07 -6.77 5.13
C LEU A 175 -16.45 -7.21 6.54
N TYR A 176 -17.64 -6.88 7.04
CA TYR A 176 -18.11 -7.42 8.32
C TYR A 176 -18.12 -8.95 8.31
N ASP A 177 -18.52 -9.58 7.20
CA ASP A 177 -18.47 -11.04 7.08
C ASP A 177 -17.03 -11.61 6.97
N ARG A 178 -16.01 -10.74 6.85
CA ARG A 178 -14.57 -11.10 6.88
C ARG A 178 -13.94 -10.94 8.26
N GLN A 179 -14.60 -10.30 9.23
CA GLN A 179 -14.08 -10.20 10.59
C GLN A 179 -14.12 -11.57 11.30
N ARG A 180 -13.22 -11.80 12.26
CA ARG A 180 -13.19 -13.00 13.12
C ARG A 180 -13.23 -12.60 14.59
N ASP A 181 -13.49 -13.60 15.44
CA ASP A 181 -13.50 -13.46 16.91
C ASP A 181 -12.17 -12.96 17.50
N ASP A 182 -11.07 -13.02 16.72
CA ASP A 182 -9.77 -12.44 17.09
C ASP A 182 -9.68 -10.92 16.81
N GLY A 183 -10.77 -10.29 16.37
CA GLY A 183 -10.90 -8.86 16.09
C GLY A 183 -10.40 -8.41 14.72
N GLY A 184 -9.57 -9.23 14.06
CA GLY A 184 -9.02 -8.95 12.74
C GLY A 184 -9.92 -9.40 11.60
N PHE A 185 -9.41 -9.27 10.37
CA PHE A 185 -10.08 -9.69 9.15
C PHE A 185 -9.28 -10.77 8.40
N VAL A 186 -10.00 -11.59 7.65
CA VAL A 186 -9.41 -12.61 6.77
C VAL A 186 -9.40 -12.17 5.31
N GLU A 187 -8.53 -12.79 4.51
CA GLU A 187 -8.47 -12.55 3.08
C GLU A 187 -9.65 -13.16 2.32
N ILE A 188 -10.08 -14.38 2.69
CA ILE A 188 -11.22 -15.09 2.10
C ILE A 188 -12.10 -15.72 3.18
N GLY A 189 -13.41 -15.80 2.90
CA GLY A 189 -14.44 -16.26 3.84
C GLY A 189 -14.16 -17.59 4.57
N PRO A 190 -13.57 -18.63 3.94
CA PRO A 190 -13.31 -19.90 4.64
C PRO A 190 -12.19 -19.86 5.70
N MET A 191 -11.34 -18.82 5.72
CA MET A 191 -10.25 -18.72 6.69
C MET A 191 -10.79 -18.52 8.11
N LYS A 192 -10.08 -19.09 9.10
CA LYS A 192 -10.50 -19.05 10.52
C LYS A 192 -9.72 -18.06 11.38
N ARG A 193 -8.59 -17.56 10.89
CA ARG A 193 -7.70 -16.66 11.62
C ARG A 193 -7.35 -15.49 10.75
N SER A 194 -7.37 -14.32 11.35
CA SER A 194 -7.12 -13.06 10.67
C SER A 194 -5.66 -12.86 10.32
N GLY A 195 -5.42 -11.94 9.39
CA GLY A 195 -4.09 -11.54 8.97
C GLY A 195 -3.94 -10.02 9.00
N THR A 196 -2.73 -9.56 9.23
CA THR A 196 -2.40 -8.15 9.39
C THR A 196 -2.76 -7.32 8.15
N ASN A 197 -2.37 -7.79 6.97
CA ASN A 197 -2.65 -7.07 5.72
C ASN A 197 -4.15 -7.05 5.35
N PRO A 198 -4.91 -8.16 5.44
CA PRO A 198 -6.37 -8.10 5.29
C PRO A 198 -7.04 -7.18 6.32
N THR A 199 -6.61 -7.18 7.59
CA THR A 199 -7.12 -6.26 8.61
C THR A 199 -6.88 -4.79 8.23
N ALA A 200 -5.67 -4.45 7.78
CA ALA A 200 -5.36 -3.09 7.34
C ALA A 200 -6.20 -2.67 6.11
N ALA A 201 -6.33 -3.56 5.12
CA ALA A 201 -7.14 -3.32 3.92
C ALA A 201 -8.63 -3.12 4.25
N ALA A 202 -9.18 -3.95 5.15
CA ALA A 202 -10.55 -3.82 5.63
C ALA A 202 -10.74 -2.52 6.42
N SER A 203 -9.83 -2.21 7.35
CA SER A 203 -9.87 -0.98 8.16
C SER A 203 -9.88 0.27 7.28
N ALA A 204 -8.96 0.37 6.33
CA ALA A 204 -8.90 1.50 5.40
C ALA A 204 -10.19 1.60 4.57
N THR A 205 -10.71 0.47 4.06
CA THR A 205 -11.95 0.46 3.27
C THR A 205 -13.16 0.91 4.09
N LEU A 206 -13.30 0.40 5.32
CA LEU A 206 -14.41 0.74 6.21
C LEU A 206 -14.38 2.21 6.62
N GLN A 207 -13.20 2.76 6.95
CA GLN A 207 -13.05 4.20 7.22
C GLN A 207 -13.48 5.04 6.00
N ARG A 208 -13.07 4.65 4.79
CA ARG A 208 -13.40 5.37 3.56
C ARG A 208 -14.88 5.32 3.20
N LEU A 209 -15.55 4.21 3.51
CA LEU A 209 -16.98 4.03 3.26
C LEU A 209 -17.86 4.50 4.44
N GLY A 210 -17.26 4.97 5.54
CA GLY A 210 -18.00 5.37 6.74
C GLY A 210 -18.62 4.20 7.52
N GLY A 211 -18.05 3.00 7.39
CA GLY A 211 -18.45 1.78 8.08
C GLY A 211 -17.55 1.39 9.26
N MET A 212 -16.71 2.30 9.77
CA MET A 212 -15.91 2.07 10.97
C MET A 212 -16.65 2.65 12.19
N ASP A 213 -16.96 1.81 13.18
CA ASP A 213 -17.50 2.23 14.48
C ASP A 213 -16.49 1.98 15.63
N GLU A 214 -16.84 2.44 16.84
CA GLU A 214 -15.95 2.39 18.01
C GLU A 214 -15.64 0.96 18.46
N ASP A 215 -16.63 0.05 18.36
CA ASP A 215 -16.47 -1.35 18.75
C ASP A 215 -15.50 -2.06 17.78
N LEU A 216 -15.67 -1.84 16.48
CA LEU A 216 -14.80 -2.39 15.45
C LEU A 216 -13.37 -1.84 15.55
N GLN A 217 -13.23 -0.56 15.85
CA GLN A 217 -11.95 0.06 16.13
C GLN A 217 -11.26 -0.60 17.32
N ALA A 218 -11.98 -0.87 18.41
CA ALA A 218 -11.44 -1.57 19.58
C ALA A 218 -11.01 -3.01 19.24
N ASP A 219 -11.81 -3.74 18.46
CA ASP A 219 -11.50 -5.09 18.00
C ASP A 219 -10.22 -5.14 17.15
N ILE A 220 -10.09 -4.23 16.17
CA ILE A 220 -8.89 -4.12 15.34
C ILE A 220 -7.67 -3.77 16.21
N CYS A 221 -7.83 -2.86 17.17
CA CYS A 221 -6.77 -2.50 18.11
C CYS A 221 -6.30 -3.71 18.94
N GLY A 222 -7.25 -4.52 19.43
CA GLY A 222 -6.95 -5.78 20.12
C GLY A 222 -6.17 -6.76 19.24
N PHE A 223 -6.64 -6.99 18.02
CA PHE A 223 -5.95 -7.84 17.05
C PHE A 223 -4.52 -7.35 16.76
N LEU A 224 -4.33 -6.05 16.54
CA LEU A 224 -3.00 -5.47 16.30
C LEU A 224 -2.08 -5.67 17.50
N GLY A 225 -2.61 -5.61 18.73
CA GLY A 225 -1.86 -5.97 19.93
C GLY A 225 -1.38 -7.42 19.93
N ASP A 226 -2.21 -8.36 19.47
CA ASP A 226 -1.88 -9.79 19.40
C ASP A 226 -0.81 -10.12 18.35
N VAL A 227 -0.73 -9.34 17.26
CA VAL A 227 0.28 -9.53 16.21
C VAL A 227 1.49 -8.62 16.36
N TYR A 228 1.52 -7.72 17.35
CA TYR A 228 2.71 -6.95 17.69
C TYR A 228 3.76 -7.84 18.35
N SER A 229 4.94 -7.92 17.75
CA SER A 229 5.98 -8.86 18.13
C SER A 229 7.00 -8.24 19.08
N MET A 230 7.68 -9.08 19.86
CA MET A 230 8.78 -8.66 20.73
C MET A 230 10.00 -8.13 19.96
N GLU A 231 10.08 -8.38 18.64
CA GLU A 231 11.11 -7.84 17.75
C GLU A 231 10.88 -6.36 17.43
N GLY A 232 9.72 -5.79 17.80
CA GLY A 232 9.39 -4.38 17.56
C GLY A 232 8.58 -4.12 16.30
N GLY A 233 8.40 -5.13 15.45
CA GLY A 233 7.51 -5.10 14.28
C GLY A 233 6.23 -5.92 14.47
N PHE A 234 5.40 -5.99 13.43
CA PHE A 234 4.18 -6.80 13.43
C PHE A 234 4.35 -8.08 12.60
N GLN A 235 3.76 -9.16 13.09
CA GLN A 235 3.67 -10.46 12.42
C GLN A 235 2.58 -10.42 11.35
N ALA A 236 2.71 -11.24 10.30
CA ALA A 236 1.65 -11.35 9.27
C ALA A 236 0.33 -11.95 9.79
N ASN A 237 0.41 -12.79 10.83
CA ASN A 237 -0.70 -13.30 11.63
C ASN A 237 -0.15 -14.02 12.88
N SER A 238 -1.03 -14.40 13.81
CA SER A 238 -0.67 -15.05 15.09
C SER A 238 0.02 -16.42 15.01
N ARG A 239 0.22 -16.99 13.81
CA ARG A 239 1.01 -18.23 13.61
C ARG A 239 2.40 -17.99 13.07
N ILE A 240 2.68 -16.80 12.56
CA ILE A 240 3.98 -16.46 12.01
C ILE A 240 4.84 -15.95 13.17
N PRO A 241 5.94 -16.63 13.52
CA PRO A 241 6.66 -16.35 14.76
C PRO A 241 7.56 -15.11 14.69
N PHE A 242 7.50 -14.37 13.58
CA PHE A 242 8.41 -13.30 13.26
C PHE A 242 7.71 -12.12 12.58
N ALA A 243 8.26 -10.93 12.79
CA ALA A 243 7.79 -9.70 12.16
C ALA A 243 8.39 -9.52 10.74
N ASP A 244 7.64 -8.85 9.88
CA ASP A 244 8.07 -8.47 8.53
C ASP A 244 7.74 -7.01 8.22
N GLY A 245 8.46 -6.40 7.28
CA GLY A 245 8.34 -4.99 6.95
C GLY A 245 6.98 -4.58 6.37
N LEU A 246 6.35 -5.45 5.57
CA LEU A 246 5.04 -5.16 4.98
C LEU A 246 3.96 -5.16 6.07
N SER A 247 3.87 -6.22 6.86
CA SER A 247 2.92 -6.33 7.97
C SER A 247 3.14 -5.22 9.01
N THR A 248 4.40 -4.87 9.29
CA THR A 248 4.73 -3.77 10.19
C THR A 248 4.25 -2.42 9.65
N PHE A 249 4.46 -2.14 8.36
CA PHE A 249 4.02 -0.90 7.75
C PHE A 249 2.49 -0.76 7.77
N THR A 250 1.77 -1.80 7.32
CA THR A 250 0.30 -1.75 7.24
C THR A 250 -0.34 -1.71 8.61
N ALA A 251 0.18 -2.46 9.58
CA ALA A 251 -0.29 -2.43 10.97
C ALA A 251 -0.04 -1.08 11.65
N LEU A 252 1.16 -0.51 11.53
CA LEU A 252 1.50 0.77 12.15
C LEU A 252 0.65 1.91 11.57
N LEU A 253 0.49 1.94 10.24
CA LEU A 253 -0.39 2.90 9.58
C LEU A 253 -1.83 2.76 10.10
N THR A 254 -2.34 1.53 10.17
CA THR A 254 -3.67 1.25 10.70
C THR A 254 -3.79 1.72 12.15
N ALA A 255 -2.84 1.36 13.01
CA ALA A 255 -2.82 1.73 14.42
C ALA A 255 -2.82 3.26 14.61
N LEU A 256 -2.09 4.01 13.79
CA LEU A 256 -2.12 5.47 13.82
C LEU A 256 -3.49 6.01 13.38
N ASP A 257 -4.05 5.48 12.29
CA ASP A 257 -5.34 5.94 11.74
C ASP A 257 -6.51 5.67 12.70
N ILE A 258 -6.47 4.54 13.41
CA ILE A 258 -7.49 4.16 14.39
C ILE A 258 -7.15 4.59 15.83
N GLY A 259 -6.18 5.48 16.03
CA GLY A 259 -5.90 6.05 17.36
C GLY A 259 -5.34 5.06 18.39
N CYS A 260 -4.66 4.00 17.95
CA CYS A 260 -3.95 3.02 18.79
C CYS A 260 -2.40 3.06 18.69
N PRO A 261 -1.73 4.23 18.66
CA PRO A 261 -0.26 4.28 18.58
C PRO A 261 0.44 3.72 19.81
N HIS A 262 -0.26 3.66 20.95
CA HIS A 262 0.26 3.15 22.23
C HIS A 262 0.63 1.67 22.21
N LEU A 263 0.19 0.92 21.20
CA LEU A 263 0.58 -0.48 21.00
C LEU A 263 2.06 -0.64 20.64
N VAL A 264 2.67 0.41 20.09
CA VAL A 264 4.00 0.33 19.48
C VAL A 264 5.03 1.00 20.37
N ASP A 265 6.02 0.22 20.78
CA ASP A 265 7.23 0.75 21.41
C ASP A 265 8.13 1.38 20.34
N ARG A 266 8.30 2.71 20.44
CA ARG A 266 9.08 3.50 19.48
C ARG A 266 10.53 3.02 19.37
N GLN A 267 11.18 2.72 20.49
CA GLN A 267 12.60 2.31 20.48
C GLN A 267 12.78 0.93 19.83
N ARG A 268 11.87 0.00 20.11
CA ARG A 268 11.90 -1.33 19.46
C ARG A 268 11.63 -1.23 17.97
N LEU A 269 10.69 -0.38 17.57
CA LEU A 269 10.42 -0.17 16.15
C LEU A 269 11.60 0.53 15.45
N GLU A 270 12.24 1.53 16.08
CA GLU A 270 13.46 2.16 15.56
C GLU A 270 14.57 1.13 15.32
N HIS A 271 14.81 0.23 16.27
CA HIS A 271 15.76 -0.87 16.12
C HIS A 271 15.36 -1.83 14.99
N PHE A 272 14.09 -2.26 14.95
CA PHE A 272 13.61 -3.15 13.90
C PHE A 272 13.79 -2.54 12.51
N VAL A 273 13.45 -1.26 12.33
CA VAL A 273 13.54 -0.61 11.01
C VAL A 273 14.99 -0.34 10.62
N GLY A 274 15.78 0.27 11.51
CA GLY A 274 17.14 0.74 11.20
C GLY A 274 18.21 -0.36 11.26
N ASP A 275 18.13 -1.26 12.24
CA ASP A 275 19.18 -2.26 12.46
C ASP A 275 18.80 -3.62 11.86
N VAL A 276 17.50 -3.93 11.80
CA VAL A 276 17.01 -5.16 11.17
C VAL A 276 16.69 -4.92 9.69
N LEU A 277 15.79 -4.03 9.29
CA LEU A 277 15.33 -4.00 7.89
C LEU A 277 16.20 -3.20 6.91
N GLU A 278 16.80 -2.09 7.35
CA GLU A 278 17.54 -1.20 6.47
C GLU A 278 18.90 -1.78 6.03
N ARG A 279 19.29 -1.51 4.79
CA ARG A 279 20.61 -1.85 4.27
C ARG A 279 21.56 -0.64 4.30
N PRO A 280 22.85 -0.83 4.68
CA PRO A 280 23.82 0.27 4.70
C PRO A 280 24.00 0.99 3.36
N ASP A 281 23.84 0.28 2.25
CA ASP A 281 23.98 0.81 0.89
C ASP A 281 22.66 1.31 0.27
N GLY A 282 21.61 1.41 1.09
CA GLY A 282 20.27 1.81 0.70
C GLY A 282 19.34 0.62 0.46
N GLY A 283 18.06 0.89 0.61
CA GLY A 283 16.97 -0.09 0.47
C GLY A 283 16.67 -0.84 1.77
N PHE A 284 15.60 -1.64 1.72
CA PHE A 284 15.13 -2.44 2.86
C PHE A 284 14.81 -3.86 2.42
N ARG A 285 15.07 -4.80 3.31
CA ARG A 285 14.70 -6.22 3.15
C ARG A 285 13.32 -6.51 3.71
N ALA A 286 12.75 -7.67 3.33
CA ALA A 286 11.43 -8.07 3.78
C ALA A 286 11.35 -8.32 5.30
N ALA A 287 12.37 -8.98 5.84
CA ALA A 287 12.44 -9.35 7.25
C ALA A 287 13.88 -9.71 7.64
N GLY A 288 14.15 -9.98 8.92
CA GLY A 288 15.50 -10.21 9.43
C GLY A 288 16.28 -11.36 8.79
N TRP A 289 15.59 -12.36 8.24
CA TRP A 289 16.20 -13.50 7.51
C TRP A 289 16.27 -13.31 5.99
N ASP A 290 15.70 -12.24 5.44
CA ASP A 290 15.85 -11.96 4.02
C ASP A 290 17.24 -11.36 3.76
N ASP A 291 17.96 -11.94 2.82
CA ASP A 291 19.31 -11.50 2.46
C ASP A 291 19.29 -10.36 1.42
N ALA A 292 18.14 -10.16 0.76
CA ALA A 292 17.99 -9.19 -0.31
C ALA A 292 17.07 -8.03 0.10
N ALA A 293 17.48 -6.82 -0.26
CA ALA A 293 16.57 -5.69 -0.36
C ALA A 293 15.98 -5.64 -1.77
N ASP A 294 14.75 -5.12 -1.88
CA ASP A 294 14.12 -4.83 -3.16
C ASP A 294 13.35 -3.51 -3.11
N VAL A 295 12.80 -3.12 -4.25
CA VAL A 295 12.06 -1.86 -4.41
C VAL A 295 10.75 -1.82 -3.59
N GLU A 296 10.05 -2.94 -3.48
CA GLU A 296 8.76 -3.03 -2.76
C GLU A 296 8.96 -2.84 -1.26
N TYR A 297 9.83 -3.64 -0.65
CA TYR A 297 10.11 -3.53 0.78
C TYR A 297 10.86 -2.25 1.12
N SER A 298 11.59 -1.66 0.16
CA SER A 298 12.14 -0.32 0.32
C SER A 298 11.06 0.75 0.47
N PHE A 299 9.96 0.67 -0.28
CA PHE A 299 8.83 1.57 -0.08
C PHE A 299 8.24 1.41 1.33
N TYR A 300 8.03 0.16 1.79
CA TYR A 300 7.50 -0.09 3.14
C TYR A 300 8.45 0.40 4.24
N GLY A 301 9.75 0.17 4.09
CA GLY A 301 10.78 0.65 5.02
C GLY A 301 10.85 2.19 5.09
N LEU A 302 10.79 2.87 3.95
CA LEU A 302 10.68 4.33 3.91
C LEU A 302 9.38 4.82 4.58
N GLY A 303 8.28 4.12 4.34
CA GLY A 303 7.02 4.37 5.03
C GLY A 303 7.14 4.24 6.54
N LEU A 304 7.82 3.20 7.02
CA LEU A 304 8.08 2.98 8.45
C LEU A 304 8.94 4.10 9.06
N LEU A 305 9.98 4.55 8.36
CA LEU A 305 10.77 5.71 8.79
C LEU A 305 9.93 6.98 8.91
N ALA A 306 8.96 7.17 8.00
CA ALA A 306 8.06 8.30 8.05
C ALA A 306 7.13 8.21 9.28
N LEU A 307 6.48 7.07 9.46
CA LEU A 307 5.51 6.85 10.54
C LEU A 307 6.16 6.84 11.94
N LEU A 308 7.44 6.47 12.04
CA LEU A 308 8.23 6.61 13.28
C LEU A 308 8.29 8.05 13.81
N ASN A 309 8.23 9.05 12.93
CA ASN A 309 8.23 10.46 13.30
C ASN A 309 6.86 10.94 13.82
N GLU A 310 5.82 10.14 13.66
CA GLU A 310 4.46 10.42 14.14
C GLU A 310 4.15 9.74 15.47
N LEU A 311 4.96 8.74 15.87
CA LEU A 311 4.82 8.12 17.18
C LEU A 311 5.19 9.13 18.29
N PRO A 312 4.46 9.10 19.43
CA PRO A 312 4.81 9.91 20.58
C PRO A 312 6.24 9.60 21.01
N ALA A 313 6.98 10.64 21.42
CA ALA A 313 8.30 10.45 21.99
C ALA A 313 8.20 9.48 23.19
N SER A 314 9.18 8.59 23.31
CA SER A 314 9.29 7.73 24.50
C SER A 314 9.26 8.61 25.75
N PRO A 315 8.59 8.21 26.83
CA PRO A 315 8.73 8.89 28.11
C PRO A 315 10.22 9.02 28.42
N ALA A 316 10.68 10.22 28.76
CA ALA A 316 12.04 10.39 29.24
C ALA A 316 12.18 9.59 30.55
N ASP A 317 13.14 8.66 30.59
CA ASP A 317 13.56 7.97 31.82
C ASP A 317 14.11 8.96 32.87
#